data_AF-A0A929F7S6-F1
#
_entry.id   AF-A0A929F7S6-F1
#
_cell.length_a   1.000
_cell.length_b   1.000
_cell.length_c   1.000
_cell.angle_alpha   90.00
_cell.angle_beta   90.00
_cell.angle_gamma   90.00
#
_symmetry.space_group_name_H-M   'P 1'
#
loop_
_entity.id
_entity.type
_entity.pdbx_description
1 polymer ?
#
loop_
_entity_poly.entity_id
_entity_poly.type
_entity_poly.pdbx_seq_one_letter_code
_entity_poly.pdbx_strand_id
1 'polypeptide(L)' 'MPIYEYRCRVCGATSEYLIGVGKDENISCKECGSTEM' A
#
# COMPACT_ATOMS: atom_id res chain seq x y z
N MET A 1 -2.15 11.44 13.05
CA MET A 1 -1.71 11.25 11.65
C MET A 1 -2.08 9.82 11.30
N PRO A 2 -3.09 9.56 10.44
CA PRO A 2 -3.54 8.21 10.19
C PRO A 2 -2.51 7.47 9.33
N ILE A 3 -1.88 6.46 9.90
CA ILE A 3 -1.05 5.49 9.19
C ILE A 3 -2.00 4.38 8.77
N TYR A 4 -2.09 4.11 7.46
CA TYR A 4 -2.91 3.02 6.96
C TYR A 4 -2.01 1.81 6.74
N GLU A 5 -2.35 0.69 7.37
CA GLU A 5 -1.73 -0.59 7.08
C GLU A 5 -2.42 -1.20 5.86
N TYR A 6 -1.65 -1.40 4.80
CA TYR A 6 -2.14 -1.99 3.57
C TYR A 6 -1.64 -3.42 3.44
N ARG A 7 -2.55 -4.38 3.28
CA ARG A 7 -2.19 -5.77 3.05
C ARG A 7 -2.43 -6.15 1.59
N CYS A 8 -1.37 -6.47 0.87
CA CYS A 8 -1.49 -6.95 -0.51
C CYS A 8 -2.22 -8.30 -0.53
N ARG A 9 -3.30 -8.38 -1.31
CA ARG A 9 -4.06 -9.63 -1.51
C ARG A 9 -3.31 -10.71 -2.30
N VAL A 10 -2.28 -10.36 -3.06
CA VAL A 10 -1.55 -11.31 -3.91
C VAL A 10 -0.46 -12.05 -3.15
N CYS A 11 0.44 -11.33 -2.48
CA CYS A 11 1.55 -11.94 -1.73
C CYS A 11 1.28 -12.01 -0.22
N GLY A 12 0.25 -11.34 0.28
CA GLY A 12 -0.07 -11.28 1.71
C GLY A 12 0.80 -10.31 2.49
N ALA A 13 1.74 -9.61 1.85
CA ALA A 13 2.63 -8.65 2.51
C ALA A 13 1.86 -7.43 3.03
N THR A 14 2.16 -7.04 4.27
CA THR A 14 1.67 -5.81 4.89
C THR A 14 2.68 -4.69 4.68
N SER A 15 2.21 -3.54 4.25
CA SER A 15 3.01 -2.35 4.02
C SER A 15 2.29 -1.16 4.63
N GLU A 16 3.02 -0.39 5.42
CA GLU A 16 2.50 0.81 6.06
C GLU A 16 2.59 1.96 5.06
N TYR A 17 1.43 2.54 4.70
CA TYR A 17 1.37 3.70 3.83
C TYR A 17 0.98 4.93 4.65
N LEU A 18 1.88 5.90 4.63
CA LEU A 18 1.64 7.26 5.10
C LEU A 18 0.90 8.01 3.98
N ILE A 19 -0.40 7.72 3.82
CA ILE A 19 -1.23 8.44 2.84
C ILE A 19 -1.49 9.86 3.37
N GLY A 20 -0.69 10.82 2.91
CA GLY A 20 -1.04 12.23 3.02
C GLY A 20 -2.27 12.51 2.16
N VAL A 21 -3.31 13.11 2.74
CA VAL A 21 -4.54 13.50 2.03
C VAL A 21 -4.15 14.36 0.83
N GLY A 22 -4.22 13.84 -0.41
CA GLY A 22 -4.02 14.61 -1.63
C GLY A 22 -3.01 14.10 -2.67
N LYS A 23 -2.44 12.91 -2.53
CA LYS A 23 -1.70 12.27 -3.63
C LYS A 23 -2.23 10.87 -3.93
N ASP A 24 -2.82 10.73 -5.10
CA ASP A 24 -3.04 9.46 -5.79
C ASP A 24 -1.67 8.82 -6.16
N GLU A 25 -0.88 8.45 -5.14
CA GLU A 25 0.27 7.58 -5.37
C GLU A 25 -0.28 6.20 -5.66
N ASN A 26 0.07 5.65 -6.83
CA ASN A 26 -0.27 4.30 -7.22
C ASN A 26 0.39 3.33 -6.21
N ILE A 27 -0.41 2.93 -5.21
CA ILE A 27 0.02 2.05 -4.12
C ILE A 27 0.29 0.68 -4.77
N SER A 28 1.58 0.39 -4.97
CA SER A 28 2.08 -0.85 -5.54
C SER A 28 2.93 -1.57 -4.51
N CYS A 29 2.83 -2.90 -4.50
CA CYS A 29 3.34 -3.69 -3.39
C CYS A 29 4.86 -3.73 -3.52
N LYS A 30 5.57 -3.32 -2.46
CA LYS A 30 7.03 -3.30 -2.49
C LYS A 30 7.65 -4.70 -2.58
N GLU A 31 6.91 -5.73 -2.18
CA GLU A 31 7.38 -7.12 -2.18
C GLU A 31 7.17 -7.81 -3.53
N CYS A 32 5.98 -7.70 -4.12
CA CYS A 32 5.64 -8.42 -5.36
C CYS A 32 5.44 -7.52 -6.59
N GLY A 33 5.48 -6.19 -6.43
CA GLY A 33 5.20 -5.22 -7.49
C GLY A 33 3.73 -5.16 -7.90
N SER A 34 2.84 -5.91 -7.23
CA SER A 34 1.42 -5.95 -7.57
C SER A 34 0.72 -4.64 -7.21
N THR A 35 -0.04 -4.09 -8.16
CA THR A 35 -1.05 -3.05 -7.95
C THR A 35 -2.40 -3.63 -7.52
N GLU A 36 -2.57 -4.96 -7.59
CA GLU A 36 -3.69 -5.65 -6.95
C GLU A 36 -3.39 -5.79 -5.48
N MET A 37 -4.08 -4.97 -4.72
CA MET A 37 -3.75 -4.68 -3.35
C MET A 37 -5.01 -4.86 -2.53
#